data_AF-A0A522E3M1-F1
#
_entry.id   AF-A0A522E3M1-F1
#
_cell.length_a   1.000
_cell.length_b   1.000
_cell.length_c   1.000
_cell.angle_alpha   90.00
_cell.angle_beta   90.00
_cell.angle_gamma   90.00
#
_symmetry.space_group_name_H-M   'P 1'
#
loop_
_entity.id
_entity.type
_entity.pdbx_description
1 polymer ?
#
loop_
_entity_poly.entity_id
_entity_poly.type
_entity_poly.pdbx_seq_one_letter_code
_entity_poly.pdbx_strand_id
1 'polypeptide(L)'
;MPYPHTEKIKKRLEGYADFIVKDGLNYLIPRWEKITEDVEMEDDIYEYTNNLDVRSAIDIVLTELSSEEQKEVEKKLVLPDSLFEEKTIKIKENICGLAHEQKHNLTREKNWYYYRAPKSLIDANPDIQSV
;
A
#
# COMPACT_ATOMS: atom_id res chain seq x y z
N MET A 1 -1.10 -21.26 5.63
CA MET A 1 -2.48 -21.48 5.16
C MET A 1 -2.82 -20.34 4.20
N PRO A 2 -3.62 -20.59 3.16
CA PRO A 2 -4.10 -19.51 2.29
C PRO A 2 -4.98 -18.55 3.09
N TYR A 3 -4.87 -17.26 2.81
CA TYR A 3 -5.73 -16.22 3.40
C TYR A 3 -7.17 -16.34 2.90
N PRO A 4 -8.16 -15.85 3.68
CA PRO A 4 -9.56 -15.83 3.26
C PRO A 4 -9.74 -15.09 1.93
N HIS A 5 -10.51 -15.69 1.02
CA HIS A 5 -10.77 -15.12 -0.30
C HIS A 5 -12.20 -15.44 -0.75
N THR A 6 -13.15 -14.62 -0.29
CA THR A 6 -14.59 -14.79 -0.49
C THR A 6 -15.10 -13.99 -1.69
N GLU A 7 -16.31 -14.27 -2.16
CA GLU A 7 -16.96 -13.46 -3.21
C GLU A 7 -17.13 -11.99 -2.81
N LYS A 8 -17.29 -11.70 -1.52
CA LYS A 8 -17.35 -10.32 -1.00
C LYS A 8 -16.01 -9.62 -1.20
N ILE A 9 -14.91 -10.31 -0.92
CA ILE A 9 -13.54 -9.80 -1.15
C ILE A 9 -13.31 -9.56 -2.65
N LYS A 10 -13.67 -10.53 -3.51
CA LYS A 10 -13.55 -10.37 -4.97
C LYS A 10 -14.31 -9.15 -5.48
N LYS A 11 -15.55 -8.97 -5.02
CA LYS A 11 -16.37 -7.82 -5.38
C LYS A 11 -15.74 -6.48 -4.97
N ARG A 12 -15.06 -6.45 -3.82
CA ARG A 12 -14.37 -5.23 -3.36
C ARG A 12 -13.09 -4.93 -4.12
N LEU A 13 -12.50 -5.95 -4.74
CA LEU A 13 -11.34 -5.85 -5.62
C LEU A 13 -11.74 -5.68 -7.09
N GLU A 14 -13.03 -5.58 -7.43
CA GLU A 14 -13.46 -5.30 -8.81
C GLU A 14 -12.79 -4.01 -9.33
N GLY A 15 -12.10 -4.11 -10.46
CA GLY A 15 -11.33 -3.01 -11.05
C GLY A 15 -9.82 -3.08 -10.79
N TYR A 16 -9.37 -3.94 -9.88
CA TYR A 16 -7.95 -4.32 -9.79
C TYR A 16 -7.59 -5.35 -10.87
N ALA A 17 -6.29 -5.56 -11.09
CA ALA A 17 -5.80 -6.57 -12.02
C ALA A 17 -6.30 -7.97 -11.67
N ASP A 18 -6.52 -8.82 -12.69
CA ASP A 18 -7.15 -10.14 -12.55
C ASP A 18 -6.50 -11.02 -11.47
N PHE A 19 -5.17 -10.98 -11.34
CA PHE A 19 -4.45 -11.76 -10.32
C PHE A 19 -4.71 -11.25 -8.89
N ILE A 20 -4.94 -9.94 -8.69
CA ILE A 20 -5.35 -9.39 -7.39
C ILE A 20 -6.77 -9.86 -7.07
N VAL A 21 -7.68 -9.79 -8.04
CA VAL A 21 -9.07 -10.25 -7.87
C VAL A 21 -9.13 -11.74 -7.60
N LYS A 22 -8.27 -12.53 -8.23
CA LYS A 22 -8.25 -13.99 -8.14
C LYS A 22 -7.58 -14.51 -6.87
N ASP A 23 -6.47 -13.93 -6.46
CA ASP A 23 -5.61 -14.49 -5.42
C ASP A 23 -5.62 -13.67 -4.11
N GLY A 24 -6.11 -12.42 -4.15
CA GLY A 24 -6.31 -11.56 -2.98
C GLY A 24 -5.06 -11.42 -2.12
N LEU A 25 -5.20 -11.58 -0.80
CA LEU A 25 -4.08 -11.48 0.15
C LEU A 25 -2.96 -12.50 -0.10
N ASN A 26 -3.25 -13.64 -0.75
CA ASN A 26 -2.20 -14.62 -1.11
C ASN A 26 -1.23 -14.08 -2.16
N TYR A 27 -1.67 -13.12 -2.98
CA TYR A 27 -0.81 -12.39 -3.91
C TYR A 27 -0.29 -11.09 -3.28
N LEU A 28 -1.18 -10.33 -2.64
CA LEU A 28 -0.88 -8.97 -2.19
C LEU A 28 0.19 -8.92 -1.08
N ILE A 29 0.17 -9.83 -0.11
CA ILE A 29 1.13 -9.79 1.01
C ILE A 29 2.55 -10.09 0.54
N PRO A 30 2.83 -11.19 -0.20
CA PRO A 30 4.17 -11.42 -0.74
C PRO A 30 4.63 -10.32 -1.69
N ARG A 31 3.70 -9.72 -2.46
CA ARG A 31 4.01 -8.58 -3.33
C ARG A 31 4.42 -7.36 -2.50
N TRP A 32 3.71 -7.06 -1.41
CA TRP A 32 4.04 -5.97 -0.53
C TRP A 32 5.41 -6.18 0.13
N GLU A 33 5.68 -7.38 0.67
CA GLU A 33 6.99 -7.73 1.23
C GLU A 33 8.13 -7.41 0.24
N LYS A 34 8.01 -7.88 -1.01
CA LYS A 34 8.98 -7.58 -2.06
C LYS A 34 9.12 -6.08 -2.35
N ILE A 35 8.00 -5.35 -2.42
CA ILE A 35 8.03 -3.88 -2.62
C ILE A 35 8.83 -3.21 -1.50
N THR A 36 8.62 -3.60 -0.24
CA THR A 36 9.33 -3.01 0.90
C THR A 36 10.83 -3.36 0.94
N GLU A 37 11.23 -4.46 0.31
CA GLU A 37 12.64 -4.81 0.12
C GLU A 37 13.32 -3.88 -0.89
N ASP A 38 12.64 -3.55 -1.99
CA ASP A 38 13.21 -2.82 -3.13
C ASP A 38 12.93 -1.30 -3.13
N VAL A 39 12.08 -0.79 -2.21
CA VAL A 39 11.50 0.56 -2.28
C VAL A 39 12.52 1.71 -2.37
N GLU A 40 13.72 1.58 -1.81
CA GLU A 40 14.75 2.64 -1.86
C GLU A 40 15.27 2.91 -3.28
N MET A 41 15.07 1.97 -4.19
CA MET A 41 15.56 2.05 -5.57
C MET A 41 14.55 2.70 -6.53
N GLU A 42 13.34 2.99 -6.06
CA GLU A 42 12.27 3.53 -6.89
C GLU A 42 12.44 5.04 -7.11
N ASP A 43 12.52 5.46 -8.38
CA ASP A 43 12.64 6.86 -8.79
C ASP A 43 11.53 7.30 -9.76
N ASP A 44 10.68 6.38 -10.21
CA ASP A 44 9.50 6.66 -11.02
C ASP A 44 8.25 6.79 -10.14
N ILE A 45 7.61 7.94 -10.20
CA ILE A 45 6.43 8.24 -9.37
C ILE A 45 5.21 7.38 -9.73
N TYR A 46 5.06 6.98 -10.98
CA TYR A 46 3.94 6.15 -11.42
C TYR A 46 4.14 4.70 -10.96
N GLU A 47 5.34 4.15 -11.10
CA GLU A 47 5.65 2.81 -10.57
C GLU A 47 5.59 2.78 -9.04
N TYR A 48 6.10 3.83 -8.38
CA TYR A 48 5.97 3.97 -6.93
C TYR A 48 4.52 3.95 -6.46
N THR A 49 3.65 4.77 -7.08
CA THR A 49 2.23 4.83 -6.71
C THR A 49 1.49 3.52 -7.00
N ASN A 50 1.79 2.85 -8.12
CA ASN A 50 1.27 1.51 -8.40
C ASN A 50 1.68 0.49 -7.34
N ASN A 51 2.91 0.59 -6.82
CA ASN A 51 3.37 -0.26 -5.73
C ASN A 51 2.62 0.03 -4.42
N LEU A 52 2.29 1.29 -4.12
CA LEU A 52 1.50 1.65 -2.93
C LEU A 52 0.04 1.17 -3.01
N ASP A 53 -0.54 1.09 -4.21
CA ASP A 53 -1.88 0.54 -4.43
C ASP A 53 -2.00 -0.92 -3.96
N VAL A 54 -0.89 -1.67 -3.90
CA VAL A 54 -0.86 -3.01 -3.30
C VAL A 54 -1.20 -2.95 -1.81
N ARG A 55 -0.61 -2.01 -1.07
CA ARG A 55 -0.90 -1.83 0.37
C ARG A 55 -2.31 -1.31 0.60
N SER A 56 -2.80 -0.47 -0.30
CA SER A 56 -4.19 -0.01 -0.29
C SER A 56 -5.19 -1.14 -0.55
N ALA A 57 -4.91 -2.03 -1.50
CA ALA A 57 -5.73 -3.22 -1.75
C ALA A 57 -5.77 -4.14 -0.51
N ILE A 58 -4.65 -4.28 0.21
CA ILE A 58 -4.62 -5.01 1.49
C ILE A 58 -5.58 -4.38 2.51
N ASP A 59 -5.56 -3.05 2.68
CA ASP A 59 -6.49 -2.34 3.58
C ASP A 59 -7.95 -2.62 3.22
N ILE A 60 -8.29 -2.60 1.92
CA ILE A 60 -9.65 -2.90 1.45
C ILE A 60 -10.06 -4.30 1.87
N VAL A 61 -9.19 -5.30 1.65
CA VAL A 61 -9.50 -6.69 2.03
C VAL A 61 -9.65 -6.83 3.55
N LEU A 62 -8.79 -6.16 4.34
CA LEU A 62 -8.88 -6.20 5.81
C LEU A 62 -10.26 -5.77 6.32
N THR A 63 -10.92 -4.80 5.68
CA THR A 63 -12.28 -4.36 6.09
C THR A 63 -13.37 -5.42 5.91
N GLU A 64 -13.08 -6.47 5.14
CA GLU A 64 -14.02 -7.57 4.87
C GLU A 64 -13.77 -8.81 5.72
N LEU A 65 -12.65 -8.83 6.46
CA LEU A 65 -12.28 -9.94 7.33
C LEU A 65 -12.99 -9.86 8.67
N SER A 66 -13.11 -11.01 9.35
CA SER A 66 -13.44 -11.01 10.77
C SER A 66 -12.32 -10.39 11.59
N SER A 67 -12.60 -9.92 12.80
CA SER A 67 -11.58 -9.33 13.67
C SER A 67 -10.44 -10.27 14.01
N GLU A 68 -10.66 -11.58 14.01
CA GLU A 68 -9.60 -12.57 14.24
C GLU A 68 -8.70 -12.73 13.01
N GLU A 69 -9.29 -12.87 11.82
CA GLU A 69 -8.55 -12.93 10.56
C GLU A 69 -7.76 -11.64 10.30
N GLN A 70 -8.36 -10.48 10.60
CA GLN A 70 -7.69 -9.18 10.51
C GLN A 70 -6.43 -9.14 11.38
N LYS A 71 -6.51 -9.55 12.66
CA LYS A 71 -5.35 -9.59 13.55
C LYS A 71 -4.23 -10.48 13.04
N GLU A 72 -4.58 -11.64 12.47
CA GLU A 72 -3.60 -12.57 11.91
C GLU A 72 -2.89 -11.97 10.69
N VAL A 73 -3.62 -11.25 9.82
CA VAL A 73 -3.04 -10.54 8.69
C VAL A 73 -2.19 -9.35 9.16
N GLU A 74 -2.67 -8.55 10.11
CA GLU A 74 -1.93 -7.40 10.66
C GLU A 74 -0.58 -7.83 11.26
N LYS A 75 -0.53 -8.97 11.96
CA LYS A 75 0.74 -9.56 12.46
C LYS A 75 1.75 -9.82 11.32
N LYS A 76 1.28 -10.17 10.13
CA LYS A 76 2.12 -10.41 8.95
C LYS A 76 2.61 -9.12 8.31
N LEU A 77 1.85 -8.04 8.45
CA LEU A 77 2.20 -6.72 7.91
C LEU A 77 3.19 -5.96 8.78
N VAL A 78 3.34 -6.29 10.07
CA VAL A 78 4.25 -5.57 10.99
C VAL A 78 5.65 -5.41 10.43
N LEU A 79 6.26 -6.50 9.95
CA LEU A 79 7.62 -6.48 9.43
C LEU A 79 7.76 -5.66 8.13
N PRO A 80 7.01 -5.94 7.05
CA PRO A 80 7.12 -5.15 5.83
C PRO A 80 6.72 -3.68 6.03
N ASP A 81 5.68 -3.39 6.82
CA ASP A 81 5.28 -2.00 7.12
C ASP A 81 6.41 -1.26 7.85
N SER A 82 7.06 -1.90 8.83
CA SER A 82 8.22 -1.32 9.54
C SER A 82 9.41 -1.09 8.61
N LEU A 83 9.70 -2.05 7.72
CA LEU A 83 10.79 -1.94 6.75
C LEU A 83 10.54 -0.80 5.75
N PHE A 84 9.31 -0.66 5.28
CA PHE A 84 8.92 0.46 4.43
C PHE A 84 9.07 1.79 5.16
N GLU A 85 8.65 1.88 6.43
CA GLU A 85 8.82 3.10 7.23
C GLU A 85 10.28 3.49 7.45
N GLU A 86 11.17 2.51 7.64
CA GLU A 86 12.62 2.71 7.80
C GLU A 86 13.26 3.25 6.51
N LYS A 87 12.83 2.72 5.36
CA LYS A 87 13.37 3.02 4.03
C LYS A 87 12.77 4.26 3.36
N THR A 88 11.79 4.89 3.99
CA THR A 88 11.06 6.02 3.40
C THR A 88 10.99 7.21 4.35
N ILE A 89 11.01 8.40 3.76
CA ILE A 89 10.95 9.68 4.45
C ILE A 89 9.51 10.18 4.42
N LYS A 90 9.03 10.75 5.54
CA LYS A 90 7.71 11.39 5.58
C LYS A 90 7.70 12.62 4.67
N ILE A 91 6.66 12.73 3.86
CA ILE A 91 6.42 13.88 2.97
C ILE A 91 5.20 14.68 3.46
N LYS A 92 5.13 15.96 3.10
CA LYS A 92 4.10 16.90 3.59
C LYS A 92 2.72 16.64 2.99
N GLU A 93 2.67 16.19 1.75
CA GLU A 93 1.44 15.96 1.00
C GLU A 93 1.32 14.49 0.61
N ASN A 94 0.12 14.07 0.21
CA ASN A 94 -0.09 12.76 -0.39
C ASN A 94 0.68 12.70 -1.72
N ILE A 95 1.42 11.61 -1.97
CA ILE A 95 2.24 11.42 -3.17
C ILE A 95 1.41 11.44 -4.47
N CYS A 96 0.13 11.08 -4.40
CA CYS A 96 -0.83 11.16 -5.52
C CYS A 96 -1.50 12.55 -5.64
N GLY A 97 -1.16 13.49 -4.76
CA GLY A 97 -1.67 14.85 -4.72
C GLY A 97 -3.02 15.02 -4.01
N LEU A 98 -3.33 16.28 -3.67
CA LEU A 98 -4.51 16.65 -2.88
C LEU A 98 -5.85 16.25 -3.53
N ALA A 99 -5.95 16.34 -4.85
CA ALA A 99 -7.17 15.97 -5.56
C ALA A 99 -7.48 14.47 -5.43
N HIS A 100 -6.45 13.62 -5.44
CA HIS A 100 -6.59 12.18 -5.23
C HIS A 100 -6.97 11.88 -3.77
N GLU A 101 -6.27 12.50 -2.82
CA GLU A 101 -6.59 12.41 -1.38
C GLU A 101 -8.06 12.73 -1.10
N GLN A 102 -8.57 13.85 -1.62
CA GLN A 102 -9.96 14.27 -1.46
C GLN A 102 -10.95 13.33 -2.13
N LYS A 103 -10.67 12.92 -3.38
CA LYS A 103 -11.56 12.03 -4.14
C LYS A 103 -11.76 10.68 -3.45
N HIS A 104 -10.70 10.17 -2.81
CA HIS A 104 -10.68 8.85 -2.20
C HIS A 104 -10.84 8.88 -0.66
N ASN A 105 -11.06 10.06 -0.07
CA ASN A 105 -11.14 10.28 1.38
C ASN A 105 -9.94 9.67 2.14
N LEU A 106 -8.75 9.78 1.55
CA LEU A 106 -7.53 9.26 2.16
C LEU A 106 -7.13 10.17 3.32
N THR A 107 -6.55 9.57 4.36
CA THR A 107 -5.99 10.36 5.48
C THR A 107 -4.62 9.85 5.84
N ARG A 108 -3.76 10.74 6.37
CA ARG A 108 -2.41 10.37 6.83
C ARG A 108 -2.40 9.28 7.89
N GLU A 109 -3.44 9.20 8.73
CA GLU A 109 -3.55 8.17 9.77
C GLU A 109 -3.85 6.78 9.17
N LYS A 110 -4.76 6.70 8.19
CA LYS A 110 -5.19 5.42 7.61
C LYS A 110 -4.33 4.97 6.44
N ASN A 111 -3.89 5.92 5.62
CA ASN A 111 -3.18 5.68 4.37
C ASN A 111 -1.76 6.26 4.45
N TRP A 112 -1.11 6.07 5.60
CA TRP A 112 0.18 6.65 5.96
C TRP A 112 1.26 6.41 4.90
N TYR A 113 1.20 5.29 4.17
CA TYR A 113 2.14 4.91 3.11
C TYR A 113 2.13 5.88 1.92
N TYR A 114 0.99 6.53 1.62
CA TYR A 114 0.93 7.60 0.59
C TYR A 114 1.59 8.91 1.02
N TYR A 115 2.00 9.02 2.29
CA TYR A 115 2.67 10.21 2.82
C TYR A 115 4.13 9.92 3.17
N ARG A 116 4.71 8.94 2.49
CA ARG A 116 6.14 8.67 2.53
C ARG A 116 6.66 8.50 1.10
N ALA A 117 7.95 8.70 0.93
CA ALA A 117 8.67 8.49 -0.32
C ALA A 117 10.12 8.06 -0.02
N PRO A 118 10.74 7.17 -0.81
CA PRO A 118 12.17 6.91 -0.72
C PRO A 118 12.95 8.15 -1.16
N LYS A 119 14.21 8.25 -0.71
CA LYS A 119 15.04 9.42 -1.00
C LYS A 119 15.29 9.60 -2.51
N SER A 120 15.53 8.52 -3.23
CA SER A 120 15.68 8.47 -4.69
C SER A 120 14.52 9.16 -5.42
N LEU A 121 13.28 8.83 -5.05
CA LEU A 121 12.09 9.46 -5.62
C LEU A 121 12.01 10.95 -5.31
N ILE A 122 12.33 11.37 -4.07
CA ILE A 122 12.34 12.80 -3.68
C ILE A 122 13.39 13.56 -4.49
N ASP A 123 14.60 13.00 -4.63
CA ASP A 123 15.69 13.62 -5.38
C ASP A 123 15.34 13.73 -6.88
N ALA A 124 14.58 12.76 -7.43
CA ALA A 124 14.11 12.78 -8.82
C ALA A 124 12.91 13.72 -9.06
N ASN A 125 12.13 14.06 -8.03
CA ASN A 125 10.89 14.85 -8.14
C ASN A 125 10.90 16.04 -7.16
N PRO A 126 11.44 17.21 -7.56
CA PRO A 126 11.65 18.37 -6.69
C PRO A 126 10.39 18.96 -6.05
N ASP A 127 9.21 18.66 -6.59
CA ASP A 127 7.92 19.11 -6.06
C ASP A 127 7.52 18.34 -4.78
N ILE A 128 8.12 17.17 -4.53
CA ILE A 128 7.89 16.40 -3.31
C ILE A 128 8.64 17.05 -2.14
N GLN A 129 7.89 17.57 -1.18
CA GLN A 129 8.46 18.16 0.03
C GLN A 129 8.47 17.17 1.19
N SER A 130 9.65 16.88 1.74
CA SER A 130 9.79 16.16 3.01
C SER A 130 9.33 17.00 4.20
N VAL A 131 8.91 16.34 5.28
CA VAL A 131 8.53 16.96 6.57
C VAL A 131 9.75 17.40 7.35
#